data_AF-A0A3D4BAK6-F1
#
_entry.id   AF-A0A3D4BAK6-F1
#
_cell.length_a   1.000
_cell.length_b   1.000
_cell.length_c   1.000
_cell.angle_alpha   90.00
_cell.angle_beta   90.00
_cell.angle_gamma   90.00
#
_symmetry.space_group_name_H-M   'P 1'
#
loop_
_entity.id
_entity.type
_entity.pdbx_description
1 polymer ?
#
loop_
_entity_poly.entity_id
_entity_poly.type
_entity_poly.pdbx_seq_one_letter_code
_entity_poly.pdbx_strand_id
1 'polypeptide(L)'
;MLATQSDDPEAYITGKAAPNARRLRLMLIPTTAGTGAEITQFSVVYIDKDKYSFAHPSLGADYALLVPEFTYALPKAVTATSGCDAIAQAIEAFWSVNATPESHQYSAQALAFLLPHIVDAVHHPTEEIRRAMMLGACYAGMAINIAKTTWA
;
A
#
# COMPACT_ATOMS: atom_id res chain seq x y z
N MET A 1 11.46 6.33 -10.23
CA MET A 1 11.14 7.70 -10.68
C MET A 1 12.31 8.65 -10.46
N LEU A 2 12.78 8.83 -9.22
CA LEU A 2 13.84 9.80 -8.90
C LEU A 2 15.21 9.46 -9.52
N ALA A 3 15.52 8.17 -9.68
CA ALA A 3 16.77 7.71 -10.30
C ALA A 3 16.98 8.18 -11.77
N THR A 4 15.94 8.69 -12.43
CA THR A 4 16.02 9.18 -13.83
C THR A 4 15.88 10.69 -13.93
N GLN A 5 15.89 11.40 -12.79
CA GLN A 5 15.76 12.86 -12.75
C GLN A 5 17.14 13.52 -12.67
N SER A 6 17.23 14.77 -13.11
CA SER A 6 18.48 15.53 -13.20
C SER A 6 18.84 16.29 -11.93
N ASP A 7 17.84 16.73 -11.16
CA ASP A 7 18.05 17.49 -9.94
C ASP A 7 18.16 16.57 -8.71
N ASP A 8 18.46 17.17 -7.57
CA ASP A 8 18.48 16.50 -6.28
C ASP A 8 17.09 15.91 -5.92
N PRO A 9 16.99 14.64 -5.51
CA PRO A 9 15.76 14.02 -5.01
C PRO A 9 14.95 14.90 -4.04
N GLU A 10 15.62 15.62 -3.14
CA GLU A 10 14.96 16.49 -2.16
C GLU A 10 14.19 17.65 -2.82
N ALA A 11 14.67 18.16 -3.96
CA ALA A 11 13.98 19.23 -4.69
C ALA A 11 12.61 18.76 -5.22
N TYR A 12 12.51 17.50 -5.65
CA TYR A 12 11.24 16.93 -6.10
C TYR A 12 10.30 16.61 -4.93
N ILE A 13 10.84 16.11 -3.81
CA ILE A 13 10.07 15.76 -2.61
C ILE A 13 9.50 17.02 -1.94
N THR A 14 10.29 18.09 -1.89
CA THR A 14 9.89 19.39 -1.28
C THR A 14 9.09 20.29 -2.22
N GLY A 15 8.84 19.87 -3.46
CA GLY A 15 8.07 20.63 -4.46
C GLY A 15 8.83 21.81 -5.08
N LYS A 16 10.15 21.91 -4.87
CA LYS A 16 11.02 22.92 -5.52
C LYS A 16 11.26 22.63 -7.01
N ALA A 17 11.09 21.39 -7.44
CA ALA A 17 11.20 20.96 -8.83
C ALA A 17 10.05 20.03 -9.23
N ALA A 18 9.60 20.13 -10.49
CA ALA A 18 8.59 19.24 -11.05
C ALA A 18 9.28 18.04 -11.73
N PRO A 19 8.94 16.80 -11.37
CA PRO A 19 9.59 15.64 -11.92
C PRO A 19 9.08 15.30 -13.33
N ASN A 20 9.98 14.80 -14.18
CA ASN A 20 9.62 14.30 -15.50
C ASN A 20 8.94 12.92 -15.43
N ALA A 21 8.27 12.55 -16.52
CA ALA A 21 7.72 11.20 -16.71
C ALA A 21 8.78 10.12 -16.47
N ARG A 22 8.36 9.01 -15.83
CA ARG A 22 9.25 7.89 -15.53
C ARG A 22 9.69 7.21 -16.83
N ARG A 23 11.00 6.97 -16.95
CA ARG A 23 11.62 6.33 -18.13
C ARG A 23 11.89 4.83 -17.97
N LEU A 24 11.84 4.30 -16.75
CA LEU A 24 12.11 2.90 -16.42
C LEU A 24 10.85 2.21 -15.94
N ARG A 25 10.72 0.91 -16.22
CA ARG A 25 9.63 0.12 -15.66
C ARG A 25 9.88 -0.18 -14.18
N LEU A 26 8.83 -0.22 -13.38
CA LEU A 26 8.86 -0.54 -11.95
C LEU A 26 8.01 -1.77 -11.66
N MET A 27 8.64 -2.78 -11.08
CA MET A 27 7.96 -3.95 -10.54
C MET A 27 8.18 -4.00 -9.02
N LEU A 28 7.09 -4.19 -8.28
CA LEU A 28 7.12 -4.29 -6.81
C LEU A 28 6.65 -5.68 -6.37
N ILE A 29 7.35 -6.24 -5.38
CA ILE A 29 7.04 -7.54 -4.80
C ILE A 29 6.93 -7.33 -3.29
N PRO A 30 5.71 -7.18 -2.74
CA PRO A 30 5.54 -6.92 -1.32
C PRO A 30 5.87 -8.18 -0.51
N THR A 31 6.58 -7.98 0.60
CA THR A 31 6.93 -9.05 1.56
C THR A 31 6.07 -8.99 2.82
N THR A 32 5.09 -8.09 2.86
CA THR A 32 4.16 -7.86 3.96
C THR A 32 2.74 -7.75 3.45
N ALA A 33 1.77 -8.29 4.19
CA ALA A 33 0.36 -8.09 3.93
C ALA A 33 -0.15 -6.91 4.79
N GLY A 34 0.01 -5.68 4.30
CA GLY A 34 -0.41 -4.48 5.04
C GLY A 34 -0.50 -3.22 4.19
N THR A 35 0.64 -2.56 3.96
CA THR A 35 0.71 -1.17 3.50
C THR A 35 0.07 -0.88 2.14
N GLY A 36 -0.11 -1.88 1.28
CA GLY A 36 -0.62 -1.71 -0.09
C GLY A 36 0.24 -0.81 -1.00
N ALA A 37 1.43 -0.44 -0.54
CA ALA A 37 2.34 0.52 -1.18
C ALA A 37 2.73 0.11 -2.61
N GLU A 38 2.70 -1.19 -2.90
CA GLU A 38 2.95 -1.75 -4.22
C GLU A 38 1.93 -1.32 -5.28
N ILE A 39 0.73 -0.88 -4.87
CA ILE A 39 -0.36 -0.43 -5.75
C ILE A 39 -0.55 1.10 -5.70
N THR A 40 -0.08 1.77 -4.64
CA THR A 40 -0.33 3.21 -4.46
C THR A 40 0.61 4.12 -5.25
N GLN A 41 0.11 5.31 -5.60
CA GLN A 41 0.92 6.39 -6.15
C GLN A 41 1.46 7.37 -5.09
N PHE A 42 1.63 6.90 -3.86
CA PHE A 42 2.08 7.69 -2.71
C PHE A 42 3.46 7.22 -2.24
N SER A 43 4.29 8.16 -1.80
CA SER A 43 5.57 7.88 -1.17
C SER A 43 5.75 8.80 0.03
N VAL A 44 6.14 8.22 1.16
CA VAL A 44 6.44 8.97 2.39
C VAL A 44 7.95 8.92 2.60
N VAL A 45 8.58 10.09 2.69
CA VAL A 45 10.04 10.23 2.86
C VAL A 45 10.32 11.12 4.06
N TYR A 46 11.36 10.79 4.83
CA TYR A 46 11.85 11.62 5.92
C TYR A 46 13.12 12.35 5.49
N ILE A 47 13.14 13.68 5.61
CA ILE A 47 14.33 14.53 5.40
C ILE A 47 14.56 15.29 6.70
N ASP A 48 15.74 15.16 7.30
CA ASP A 48 16.12 15.85 8.55
C ASP A 48 15.08 15.77 9.69
N LYS A 49 14.37 14.63 9.78
CA LYS A 49 13.28 14.28 10.73
C LYS A 49 11.88 14.80 10.37
N ASP A 50 11.75 15.61 9.33
CA ASP A 50 10.46 16.04 8.83
C ASP A 50 9.86 15.00 7.88
N LYS A 51 8.56 14.73 8.05
CA LYS A 51 7.81 13.74 7.26
C LYS A 51 7.19 14.42 6.04
N TYR A 52 7.65 14.05 4.85
CA TYR A 52 7.11 14.51 3.58
C TYR A 52 6.24 13.43 2.94
N SER A 53 5.03 13.81 2.53
CA SER A 53 4.14 12.95 1.72
C SER A 53 4.15 13.45 0.29
N PHE A 54 4.64 12.62 -0.61
CA PHE A 54 4.80 12.92 -2.03
C PHE A 54 3.89 12.01 -2.85
N ALA A 55 3.01 12.61 -3.66
CA ALA A 55 2.07 11.91 -4.52
C ALA A 55 2.34 12.29 -5.98
N HIS A 56 2.58 11.30 -6.83
CA HIS A 56 2.78 11.55 -8.25
C HIS A 56 2.41 10.30 -9.07
N PRO A 57 1.70 10.43 -10.21
CA PRO A 57 1.27 9.28 -11.02
C PRO A 57 2.40 8.33 -11.43
N SER A 58 3.62 8.85 -11.59
CA SER A 58 4.78 8.04 -11.97
C SER A 58 5.40 7.21 -10.84
N LEU A 59 4.87 7.31 -9.61
CA LEU A 59 5.25 6.46 -8.48
C LEU A 59 4.58 5.08 -8.57
N GLY A 60 3.38 4.99 -9.16
CA GLY A 60 2.66 3.73 -9.32
C GLY A 60 3.51 2.70 -10.06
N ALA A 61 3.53 1.46 -9.57
CA ALA A 61 4.23 0.37 -10.23
C ALA A 61 3.58 0.01 -11.57
N ASP A 62 4.37 -0.45 -12.55
CA ASP A 62 3.79 -1.06 -13.75
C ASP A 62 3.27 -2.47 -13.45
N TYR A 63 3.91 -3.15 -12.50
CA TYR A 63 3.57 -4.50 -12.08
C TYR A 63 3.71 -4.65 -10.58
N ALA A 64 2.71 -5.25 -9.94
CA ALA A 64 2.80 -5.73 -8.57
C ALA A 64 2.65 -7.26 -8.59
N LEU A 65 3.64 -7.98 -8.07
CA LEU A 65 3.62 -9.44 -8.02
C LEU A 65 3.39 -9.90 -6.60
N LEU A 66 2.25 -10.55 -6.34
CA LEU A 66 1.92 -11.06 -5.02
C LEU A 66 2.46 -12.49 -4.85
N VAL A 67 3.47 -12.64 -3.99
CA VAL A 67 4.14 -13.90 -3.65
C VAL A 67 3.96 -14.20 -2.15
N PRO A 68 2.91 -14.95 -1.75
CA PRO A 68 2.60 -15.22 -0.34
C PRO A 68 3.76 -15.83 0.44
N GLU A 69 4.63 -16.60 -0.21
CA GLU A 69 5.80 -17.25 0.35
C GLU A 69 6.76 -16.26 1.02
N PHE A 70 6.83 -15.02 0.52
CA PHE A 70 7.65 -13.97 1.11
C PHE A 70 7.09 -13.40 2.41
N THR A 71 5.85 -13.77 2.77
CA THR A 71 5.22 -13.39 4.04
C THR A 71 5.33 -14.47 5.12
N TYR A 72 5.84 -15.67 4.80
CA TYR A 72 5.80 -16.81 5.72
C TYR A 72 6.70 -16.61 6.95
N ALA A 73 7.82 -15.93 6.77
CA ALA A 73 8.78 -15.63 7.83
C ALA A 73 8.40 -14.42 8.70
N LEU A 74 7.24 -13.79 8.47
CA LEU A 74 6.85 -12.59 9.22
C LEU A 74 6.62 -12.91 10.71
N PRO A 75 7.24 -12.13 11.62
CA PRO A 75 6.94 -12.24 13.04
C PRO A 75 5.46 -11.98 13.32
N LYS A 76 4.94 -12.57 14.40
CA LYS A 76 3.54 -12.41 14.83
C LYS A 76 3.15 -10.94 15.01
N ALA A 77 4.02 -10.17 15.66
CA ALA A 77 3.81 -8.73 15.87
C ALA A 77 3.67 -7.97 14.55
N VAL A 78 4.55 -8.23 13.58
CA VAL A 78 4.50 -7.57 12.26
C VAL A 78 3.25 -7.97 11.49
N THR A 79 2.89 -9.26 11.51
CA THR A 79 1.65 -9.75 10.87
C THR A 79 0.42 -9.07 11.46
N ALA A 80 0.36 -8.92 12.79
CA ALA A 80 -0.74 -8.27 13.46
C ALA A 80 -0.82 -6.78 13.07
N THR A 81 0.29 -6.06 13.19
CA THR A 81 0.32 -4.61 12.90
C THR A 81 0.04 -4.31 11.43
N SER A 82 0.63 -5.08 10.50
CA SER A 82 0.43 -4.86 9.07
C SER A 82 -0.99 -5.23 8.64
N GLY A 83 -1.55 -6.31 9.17
CA GLY A 83 -2.92 -6.70 8.89
C GLY A 83 -3.95 -5.71 9.46
N CYS A 84 -3.72 -5.19 10.67
CA CYS A 84 -4.55 -4.12 11.23
C CYS A 84 -4.47 -2.83 10.41
N ASP A 85 -3.29 -2.47 9.89
CA ASP A 85 -3.10 -1.33 8.99
C ASP A 85 -3.93 -1.50 7.70
N ALA A 86 -3.88 -2.66 7.04
CA ALA A 86 -4.73 -2.94 5.87
C ALA A 86 -6.23 -2.85 6.17
N ILE A 87 -6.68 -3.36 7.32
CA ILE A 87 -8.09 -3.27 7.73
C ILE A 87 -8.50 -1.81 7.95
N ALA A 88 -7.67 -1.04 8.65
CA ALA A 88 -7.92 0.38 8.88
C ALA A 88 -8.03 1.12 7.55
N GLN A 89 -7.08 0.91 6.64
CA GLN A 89 -7.09 1.51 5.30
C GLN A 89 -8.36 1.16 4.51
N ALA A 90 -8.83 -0.08 4.56
CA ALA A 90 -10.05 -0.50 3.88
C ALA A 90 -11.30 0.18 4.48
N ILE A 91 -11.38 0.32 5.80
CA ILE A 91 -12.49 1.04 6.47
C ILE A 91 -12.43 2.53 6.14
N GLU A 92 -11.24 3.13 6.20
CA GLU A 92 -11.04 4.54 5.90
C GLU A 92 -11.35 4.90 4.45
N ALA A 93 -10.96 4.04 3.50
CA ALA A 93 -11.29 4.22 2.09
C ALA A 93 -12.80 4.03 1.82
N PHE A 94 -13.50 3.21 2.61
CA PHE A 94 -14.93 2.98 2.46
C PHE A 94 -15.76 4.20 2.86
N TRP A 95 -15.43 4.91 3.95
CA TRP A 95 -16.21 6.06 4.41
C TRP A 95 -15.60 7.42 4.00
N SER A 96 -14.56 7.42 3.18
CA SER A 96 -13.89 8.64 2.74
C SER A 96 -14.85 9.55 1.97
N VAL A 97 -14.69 10.87 2.12
CA VAL A 97 -15.43 11.87 1.31
C VAL A 97 -15.12 11.75 -0.19
N ASN A 98 -13.99 11.15 -0.55
CA ASN A 98 -13.60 10.89 -1.94
C ASN A 98 -13.93 9.45 -2.38
N ALA A 99 -14.70 8.69 -1.59
CA ALA A 99 -15.03 7.32 -1.94
C ALA A 99 -15.88 7.25 -3.21
N THR A 100 -15.62 6.24 -4.03
CA THR A 100 -16.32 5.95 -5.28
C THR A 100 -16.96 4.57 -5.21
N PRO A 101 -17.91 4.23 -6.10
CA PRO A 101 -18.43 2.86 -6.18
C PRO A 101 -17.32 1.81 -6.34
N GLU A 102 -16.26 2.14 -7.06
CA GLU A 102 -15.09 1.28 -7.24
C GLU A 102 -14.28 1.13 -5.95
N SER A 103 -13.98 2.22 -5.22
CA SER A 103 -13.25 2.12 -3.94
C SER A 103 -14.07 1.38 -2.88
N HIS A 104 -15.40 1.51 -2.89
CA HIS A 104 -16.29 0.72 -2.03
C HIS A 104 -16.21 -0.78 -2.32
N GLN A 105 -16.20 -1.16 -3.60
CA GLN A 105 -16.06 -2.57 -4.00
C GLN A 105 -14.72 -3.15 -3.52
N TYR A 106 -13.62 -2.43 -3.75
CA TYR A 106 -12.31 -2.85 -3.26
C TYR A 106 -12.23 -2.92 -1.74
N SER A 107 -12.81 -1.95 -1.03
CA SER A 107 -12.86 -1.97 0.44
C SER A 107 -13.65 -3.17 0.96
N ALA A 108 -14.81 -3.49 0.34
CA ALA A 108 -15.61 -4.65 0.71
C ALA A 108 -14.87 -5.96 0.45
N GLN A 109 -14.18 -6.09 -0.70
CA GLN A 109 -13.35 -7.25 -1.00
C GLN A 109 -12.18 -7.39 -0.02
N ALA A 110 -11.49 -6.29 0.30
CA ALA A 110 -10.41 -6.27 1.27
C ALA A 110 -10.88 -6.79 2.63
N LEU A 111 -11.98 -6.26 3.16
CA LEU A 111 -12.53 -6.67 4.44
C LEU A 111 -13.02 -8.12 4.45
N ALA A 112 -13.59 -8.60 3.35
CA ALA A 112 -14.01 -9.99 3.22
C ALA A 112 -12.83 -10.98 3.31
N PHE A 113 -11.65 -10.59 2.84
CA PHE A 113 -10.43 -11.39 3.00
C PHE A 113 -9.74 -11.17 4.35
N LEU A 114 -9.67 -9.94 4.86
CA LEU A 114 -8.86 -9.62 6.05
C LEU A 114 -9.53 -10.03 7.35
N LEU A 115 -10.81 -9.70 7.54
CA LEU A 115 -11.49 -9.87 8.83
C LEU A 115 -11.58 -11.34 9.29
N PRO A 116 -11.90 -12.31 8.43
CA PRO A 116 -11.97 -13.72 8.86
C PRO A 116 -10.60 -14.32 9.15
N HIS A 117 -9.52 -13.77 8.57
CA HIS A 117 -8.21 -14.42 8.54
C HIS A 117 -7.15 -13.78 9.44
N ILE A 118 -7.33 -12.53 9.89
CA ILE A 118 -6.30 -11.80 10.65
C ILE A 118 -5.85 -12.51 11.93
N VAL A 119 -6.77 -13.10 12.69
CA VAL A 119 -6.45 -13.81 13.93
C VAL A 119 -5.61 -15.06 13.63
N ASP A 120 -6.04 -15.87 12.66
CA ASP A 120 -5.32 -17.08 12.28
C ASP A 120 -3.99 -16.76 11.59
N ALA A 121 -3.89 -15.65 10.86
CA ALA A 121 -2.64 -15.20 10.28
C ALA A 121 -1.56 -14.93 11.34
N VAL A 122 -1.97 -14.48 12.53
CA VAL A 122 -1.05 -14.20 13.65
C VAL A 122 -0.75 -15.47 14.44
N HIS A 123 -1.74 -16.32 14.70
CA HIS A 123 -1.60 -17.44 15.63
C HIS A 123 -1.30 -18.78 14.93
N HIS A 124 -1.92 -19.05 13.79
CA HIS A 124 -1.89 -20.33 13.07
C HIS A 124 -1.81 -20.13 11.54
N PRO A 125 -0.77 -19.44 11.01
CA PRO A 125 -0.73 -19.11 9.59
C PRO A 125 -0.55 -20.35 8.71
N THR A 126 -1.44 -20.51 7.75
CA THR A 126 -1.30 -21.44 6.61
C THR A 126 -0.99 -20.67 5.34
N GLU A 127 -0.56 -21.37 4.27
CA GLU A 127 -0.39 -20.74 2.94
C GLU A 127 -1.67 -20.01 2.49
N GLU A 128 -2.83 -20.66 2.66
CA GLU A 128 -4.13 -20.10 2.27
C GLU A 128 -4.45 -18.80 3.03
N ILE A 129 -4.23 -18.80 4.35
CA ILE A 129 -4.42 -17.61 5.18
C ILE A 129 -3.46 -16.49 4.76
N ARG A 130 -2.19 -16.79 4.49
CA ARG A 130 -1.21 -15.80 4.03
C ARG A 130 -1.61 -15.22 2.67
N ARG A 131 -2.10 -16.05 1.75
CA ARG A 131 -2.63 -15.62 0.45
C ARG A 131 -3.86 -14.72 0.62
N ALA A 132 -4.80 -15.09 1.48
CA ALA A 132 -5.99 -14.29 1.77
C ALA A 132 -5.61 -12.92 2.34
N MET A 133 -4.72 -12.88 3.34
CA MET A 133 -4.21 -11.62 3.91
C MET A 133 -3.52 -10.75 2.87
N MET A 134 -2.69 -11.34 2.00
CA MET A 134 -1.97 -10.61 0.95
C MET A 134 -2.91 -10.02 -0.11
N LEU A 135 -3.92 -10.80 -0.53
CA LEU A 135 -4.97 -10.31 -1.43
C LEU A 135 -5.80 -9.21 -0.78
N GLY A 136 -6.18 -9.38 0.48
CA GLY A 136 -6.92 -8.39 1.25
C GLY A 136 -6.16 -7.07 1.37
N ALA A 137 -4.87 -7.12 1.67
CA ALA A 137 -4.00 -5.94 1.73
C ALA A 137 -3.85 -5.25 0.36
N CYS A 138 -3.75 -6.02 -0.73
CA CYS A 138 -3.70 -5.47 -2.08
C CYS A 138 -5.01 -4.73 -2.43
N TYR A 139 -6.17 -5.31 -2.12
CA TYR A 139 -7.47 -4.64 -2.32
C TYR A 139 -7.63 -3.40 -1.44
N ALA A 140 -7.13 -3.44 -0.19
CA ALA A 140 -7.08 -2.25 0.65
C ALA A 140 -6.26 -1.16 -0.03
N GLY A 141 -5.05 -1.48 -0.52
CA GLY A 141 -4.20 -0.58 -1.29
C GLY A 141 -4.89 0.04 -2.52
N MET A 142 -5.64 -0.75 -3.29
CA MET A 142 -6.45 -0.25 -4.42
C MET A 142 -7.51 0.76 -3.95
N ALA A 143 -8.17 0.48 -2.84
CA ALA A 143 -9.21 1.36 -2.30
C ALA A 143 -8.64 2.72 -1.85
N ILE A 144 -7.55 2.74 -1.07
CA ILE A 144 -6.89 3.99 -0.63
C ILE A 144 -6.27 4.74 -1.82
N ASN A 145 -5.76 4.04 -2.85
CA ASN A 145 -5.23 4.72 -4.03
C ASN A 145 -6.27 5.59 -4.75
N ILE A 146 -7.56 5.23 -4.64
CA ILE A 146 -8.68 5.99 -5.20
C ILE A 146 -9.21 7.00 -4.18
N ALA A 147 -9.64 6.51 -3.01
CA ALA A 147 -10.42 7.30 -2.05
C ALA A 147 -9.55 8.12 -1.10
N LYS A 148 -8.24 7.83 -1.02
CA LYS A 148 -7.33 8.29 0.04
C LYS A 148 -7.83 7.88 1.44
N THR A 149 -7.05 8.20 2.47
CA THR A 149 -7.48 8.05 3.87
C THR A 149 -8.39 9.21 4.27
N THR A 150 -9.17 9.03 5.34
CA THR A 150 -10.25 9.95 5.74
C THR A 150 -9.80 11.37 6.08
N TRP A 151 -8.53 11.56 6.48
CA TRP A 151 -7.98 12.84 6.92
C TRP A 151 -6.92 13.43 5.96
N ALA A 152 -6.81 12.90 4.73
CA ALA A 152 -5.77 13.25 3.77
C ALA A 152 -6.21 14.24 2.68
#